data_AF-A0A662EP98-F1
#
_entry.id   AF-A0A662EP98-F1
#
_cell.length_a   1.000
_cell.length_b   1.000
_cell.length_c   1.000
_cell.angle_alpha   90.00
_cell.angle_beta   90.00
_cell.angle_gamma   90.00
#
_symmetry.space_group_name_H-M   'P 1'
#
loop_
_entity.id
_entity.type
_entity.pdbx_description
1 polymer ?
#
loop_
_entity_poly.entity_id
_entity_poly.type
_entity_poly.pdbx_seq_one_letter_code
_entity_poly.pdbx_strand_id
1 'polypeptide(L)'
;MAKRDEEFYRRAEAFIERMLAEAPTAATHLGDHRYDDRLGRHTREDIARQKGLVEEALRELQDLLPEDLSPEGRIDREVMLGIVKSFLRDFERIRGYERDPGYYSGECLEGIFALVVRDFAPLPERLR
;
A
#
# COMPACT_ATOMS: atom_id res chain seq x y z
N MET A 1 -23.82 4.97 21.66
CA MET A 1 -23.47 3.61 21.21
C MET A 1 -22.02 3.64 20.78
N ALA A 2 -21.23 2.62 21.14
CA ALA A 2 -19.81 2.56 20.85
C ALA A 2 -19.58 2.65 19.34
N LYS A 3 -18.90 3.70 18.90
CA LYS A 3 -18.45 3.87 17.51
C LYS A 3 -17.30 2.88 17.30
N ARG A 4 -17.39 1.98 16.32
CA ARG A 4 -16.34 0.97 16.02
C ARG A 4 -15.10 1.59 15.35
N ASP A 5 -14.87 2.89 15.54
CA ASP A 5 -13.79 3.66 14.91
C ASP A 5 -12.41 3.10 15.27
N GLU A 6 -12.17 2.74 16.54
CA GLU A 6 -10.90 2.14 16.95
C GLU A 6 -10.62 0.82 16.23
N GLU A 7 -11.66 0.02 15.99
CA GLU A 7 -11.53 -1.23 15.24
C GLU A 7 -11.24 -0.95 13.75
N PHE A 8 -11.92 0.04 13.17
CA PHE A 8 -11.65 0.51 11.82
C PHE A 8 -10.20 0.96 11.65
N TYR A 9 -9.72 1.90 12.48
CA TYR A 9 -8.38 2.44 12.36
C TYR A 9 -7.31 1.38 12.56
N ARG A 10 -7.50 0.46 13.52
CA ARG A 10 -6.56 -0.66 13.71
C ARG A 10 -6.48 -1.58 12.49
N ARG A 11 -7.59 -1.89 11.83
CA ARG A 11 -7.59 -2.72 10.60
C ARG A 11 -6.96 -1.96 9.42
N ALA A 12 -7.29 -0.69 9.27
CA ALA A 12 -6.71 0.16 8.22
C ALA A 12 -5.19 0.32 8.39
N GLU A 13 -4.71 0.58 9.61
CA GLU A 13 -3.29 0.68 9.93
C GLU A 13 -2.57 -0.65 9.67
N ALA A 14 -3.12 -1.77 10.12
CA ALA A 14 -2.55 -3.09 9.87
C ALA A 14 -2.42 -3.40 8.37
N PHE A 15 -3.40 -2.99 7.56
CA PHE A 15 -3.32 -3.13 6.10
C PHE A 15 -2.23 -2.23 5.50
N ILE A 16 -2.17 -0.96 5.90
CA ILE A 16 -1.17 0.00 5.40
C ILE A 16 0.24 -0.51 5.73
N GLU A 17 0.49 -0.93 6.97
CA GLU A 17 1.79 -1.47 7.39
C GLU A 17 2.21 -2.70 6.58
N ARG A 18 1.28 -3.65 6.36
CA ARG A 18 1.55 -4.85 5.54
C ARG A 18 1.83 -4.48 4.08
N MET A 19 1.09 -3.54 3.50
CA MET A 19 1.30 -3.10 2.13
C MET A 19 2.63 -2.35 1.95
N LEU A 20 3.02 -1.50 2.90
CA LEU A 20 4.31 -0.82 2.88
C LEU A 20 5.47 -1.82 2.93
N ALA A 21 5.36 -2.86 3.75
CA ALA A 21 6.37 -3.94 3.80
C ALA A 21 6.46 -4.75 2.50
N GLU A 22 5.35 -4.92 1.78
CA GLU A 22 5.30 -5.62 0.49
C GLU A 22 5.75 -4.75 -0.70
N ALA A 23 5.72 -3.42 -0.55
CA ALA A 23 6.09 -2.46 -1.58
C ALA A 23 7.15 -1.44 -1.07
N PRO A 24 8.41 -1.88 -0.83
CA PRO A 24 9.48 -1.04 -0.29
C PRO A 24 9.68 0.29 -1.04
N THR A 25 9.75 0.26 -2.36
CA THR A 25 9.93 1.48 -3.17
C THR A 25 8.76 2.45 -2.98
N ALA A 26 7.52 1.94 -2.96
CA ALA A 26 6.36 2.77 -2.66
C ALA A 26 6.40 3.34 -1.23
N ALA A 27 6.91 2.57 -0.26
CA ALA A 27 7.09 3.03 1.12
C ALA A 27 8.07 4.22 1.19
N THR A 28 9.23 4.13 0.53
CA THR A 28 10.16 5.27 0.38
C THR A 28 9.46 6.46 -0.26
N HIS A 29 8.60 6.24 -1.26
CA HIS A 29 7.85 7.32 -1.90
C HIS A 29 6.85 8.02 -0.96
N LEU A 30 6.30 7.28 0.00
CA LEU A 30 5.38 7.75 1.02
C LEU A 30 6.10 8.32 2.26
N GLY A 31 7.44 8.30 2.27
CA GLY A 31 8.27 8.82 3.37
C GLY A 31 8.56 7.81 4.47
N ASP A 32 8.23 6.54 4.26
CA ASP A 32 8.62 5.45 5.14
C ASP A 32 9.95 4.84 4.66
N HIS A 33 11.01 5.21 5.37
CA HIS A 33 12.39 4.86 5.03
C HIS A 33 12.87 3.54 5.67
N ARG A 34 11.98 2.76 6.30
CA ARG A 34 12.34 1.48 6.97
C ARG A 34 12.84 0.40 5.99
N TYR A 35 12.59 0.57 4.69
CA TYR A 35 12.86 -0.42 3.66
C TYR A 35 13.69 0.12 2.48
N ASP A 36 14.38 1.25 2.66
CA ASP A 36 15.16 1.93 1.60
C ASP A 36 16.26 1.04 0.99
N ASP A 37 16.69 0.00 1.71
CA ASP A 37 17.70 -0.99 1.28
C ASP A 37 17.11 -2.14 0.43
N ARG A 38 15.83 -2.08 0.08
CA ARG A 38 15.10 -3.18 -0.59
C ARG A 38 14.31 -2.69 -1.79
N LEU A 39 14.12 -3.61 -2.73
CA LEU A 39 13.14 -3.50 -3.82
C LEU A 39 11.98 -4.46 -3.58
N GLY A 40 10.82 -4.11 -4.11
CA GLY A 40 9.67 -4.99 -4.22
C GLY A 40 10.01 -6.23 -5.03
N ARG A 41 9.46 -7.37 -4.61
CA ARG A 41 9.52 -8.61 -5.38
C ARG A 41 8.23 -8.78 -6.17
N HIS A 42 8.38 -9.18 -7.43
CA HIS A 42 7.26 -9.32 -8.36
C HIS A 42 7.20 -10.72 -8.99
N THR A 43 7.54 -11.77 -8.22
CA THR A 43 7.25 -13.13 -8.66
C THR A 43 5.74 -13.37 -8.68
N ARG A 44 5.29 -14.44 -9.33
CA ARG A 44 3.85 -14.81 -9.31
C ARG A 44 3.33 -15.03 -7.89
N GLU A 45 4.16 -15.58 -7.00
CA GLU A 45 3.81 -15.82 -5.60
C GLU A 45 3.67 -14.49 -4.85
N ASP A 46 4.54 -13.53 -5.12
CA ASP A 46 4.47 -12.18 -4.54
C ASP A 46 3.22 -11.43 -4.99
N ILE A 47 2.93 -11.44 -6.29
CA ILE A 47 1.74 -10.80 -6.85
C ILE A 47 0.46 -11.43 -6.26
N ALA A 48 0.42 -12.77 -6.15
CA ALA A 48 -0.72 -13.47 -5.56
C ALA A 48 -0.89 -13.12 -4.08
N ARG A 49 0.22 -13.05 -3.32
CA ARG A 49 0.20 -12.66 -1.91
C ARG A 49 -0.29 -11.24 -1.72
N GLN A 50 0.27 -10.27 -2.45
CA GLN A 50 -0.15 -8.86 -2.42
C GLN A 50 -1.63 -8.70 -2.77
N LYS A 51 -2.11 -9.38 -3.83
CA LYS A 51 -3.53 -9.40 -4.16
C LYS A 51 -4.38 -9.94 -3.01
N GLY A 52 -3.96 -11.05 -2.40
CA GLY A 52 -4.65 -11.64 -1.26
C GLY A 52 -4.77 -10.69 -0.06
N LEU A 53 -3.73 -9.89 0.22
CA LEU A 53 -3.77 -8.85 1.25
C LEU A 53 -4.83 -7.79 0.95
N VAL A 54 -4.90 -7.33 -0.29
CA VAL A 54 -5.87 -6.32 -0.73
C VAL A 54 -7.30 -6.87 -0.66
N GLU A 55 -7.51 -8.13 -1.07
CA GLU A 55 -8.81 -8.81 -0.96
C GLU A 55 -9.26 -9.00 0.50
N GLU A 56 -8.33 -9.38 1.38
CA GLU A 56 -8.57 -9.50 2.82
C GLU A 56 -8.99 -8.16 3.43
N ALA A 57 -8.20 -7.11 3.20
CA ALA A 57 -8.52 -5.78 3.68
C ALA A 57 -9.87 -5.26 3.14
N LEU A 58 -10.20 -5.54 1.89
CA LEU A 58 -11.49 -5.14 1.33
C LEU A 58 -12.65 -5.75 2.10
N ARG A 59 -12.59 -7.06 2.37
CA ARG A 59 -13.62 -7.75 3.16
C ARG A 59 -13.70 -7.18 4.57
N GLU A 60 -12.57 -7.07 5.26
CA GLU A 60 -12.52 -6.60 6.65
C GLU A 60 -13.05 -5.18 6.82
N LEU A 61 -12.78 -4.28 5.87
CA LEU A 61 -13.26 -2.90 5.91
C LEU A 61 -14.74 -2.79 5.49
N GLN A 62 -15.22 -3.68 4.60
CA GLN A 62 -16.63 -3.74 4.22
C GLN A 62 -17.53 -4.25 5.35
N ASP A 63 -17.03 -5.19 6.17
CA ASP A 63 -17.74 -5.75 7.34
C ASP A 63 -18.03 -4.70 8.44
N LEU A 64 -17.33 -3.58 8.43
CA LEU A 64 -17.64 -2.42 9.27
C LEU A 64 -18.72 -1.60 8.57
N LEU A 65 -19.94 -1.61 9.07
CA LEU A 65 -21.04 -0.88 8.42
C LEU A 65 -20.93 0.63 8.70
N PRO A 66 -21.30 1.52 7.76
CA PRO A 66 -21.25 2.97 8.00
C PRO A 66 -21.97 3.43 9.26
N GLU A 67 -23.12 2.82 9.57
CA GLU A 67 -23.93 3.10 10.76
C GLU A 67 -23.20 2.79 12.08
N ASP A 68 -22.22 1.88 12.07
CA ASP A 68 -21.41 1.52 13.24
C ASP A 68 -20.30 2.55 13.54
N LEU A 69 -20.05 3.48 12.61
CA LEU A 69 -18.95 4.44 12.66
C LEU A 69 -19.43 5.87 12.92
N SER A 70 -18.53 6.69 13.44
CA SER A 70 -18.72 8.14 13.50
C SER A 70 -18.87 8.79 12.12
N PRO A 71 -19.43 10.01 12.03
CA PRO A 71 -19.41 10.78 10.78
C PRO A 71 -18.01 10.88 10.16
N GLU A 72 -16.98 11.08 10.97
CA GLU A 72 -15.59 11.16 10.55
C GLU A 72 -15.08 9.78 10.07
N GLY A 73 -15.28 8.73 10.88
CA GLY A 73 -14.89 7.37 10.55
C GLY A 73 -15.58 6.83 9.29
N ARG A 74 -16.81 7.27 8.98
CA ARG A 74 -17.49 6.95 7.73
C ARG A 74 -16.75 7.52 6.51
N ILE A 75 -16.30 8.76 6.60
CA ILE A 75 -15.54 9.41 5.52
C ILE A 75 -14.22 8.66 5.31
N ASP A 76 -13.48 8.43 6.38
CA ASP A 76 -12.19 7.73 6.31
C ASP A 76 -12.36 6.30 5.77
N ARG A 77 -13.41 5.60 6.19
CA ARG A 77 -13.74 4.27 5.65
C ARG A 77 -14.00 4.31 4.15
N GLU A 78 -14.79 5.26 3.66
CA GLU A 78 -15.07 5.36 2.22
C GLU A 78 -13.80 5.65 1.41
N VAL A 79 -12.90 6.50 1.93
CA VAL A 79 -11.59 6.74 1.31
C VAL A 79 -10.77 5.45 1.27
N MET A 80 -10.67 4.73 2.39
CA MET A 80 -9.91 3.48 2.47
C MET A 80 -10.48 2.41 1.54
N LEU A 81 -11.81 2.25 1.48
CA LEU A 81 -12.46 1.33 0.53
C LEU A 81 -12.17 1.72 -0.91
N GLY A 82 -12.13 3.01 -1.23
CA GLY A 82 -11.74 3.52 -2.55
C GLY A 82 -10.31 3.11 -2.92
N ILE A 83 -9.36 3.30 -2.01
CA ILE A 83 -7.94 2.94 -2.20
C ILE A 83 -7.80 1.44 -2.41
N VAL A 84 -8.37 0.61 -1.53
CA VAL A 84 -8.27 -0.86 -1.61
C VAL A 84 -8.91 -1.39 -2.90
N LYS A 85 -10.07 -0.86 -3.31
CA LYS A 85 -10.70 -1.22 -4.59
C LYS A 85 -9.84 -0.82 -5.79
N SER A 86 -9.14 0.31 -5.70
CA SER A 86 -8.20 0.74 -6.76
C SER A 86 -7.07 -0.28 -6.90
N PHE A 87 -6.41 -0.66 -5.81
CA PHE A 87 -5.36 -1.67 -5.84
C PHE A 87 -5.87 -3.02 -6.37
N LEU A 88 -7.06 -3.45 -5.95
CA LEU A 88 -7.63 -4.71 -6.46
C LEU A 88 -7.87 -4.63 -7.97
N ARG A 89 -8.34 -3.49 -8.47
CA ARG A 89 -8.50 -3.23 -9.91
C ARG A 89 -7.17 -3.28 -10.65
N ASP A 90 -6.09 -2.79 -10.06
CA ASP A 90 -4.75 -2.84 -10.65
C ASP A 90 -4.29 -4.30 -10.84
N PHE A 91 -4.53 -5.15 -9.85
CA PHE A 91 -4.23 -6.59 -9.92
C PHE A 91 -5.14 -7.38 -10.86
N GLU A 92 -6.45 -7.09 -10.89
CA GLU A 92 -7.43 -7.93 -11.61
C GLU A 92 -7.74 -7.47 -13.02
N ARG A 93 -7.80 -6.14 -13.22
CA ARG A 93 -8.33 -5.55 -14.45
C ARG A 93 -7.26 -4.88 -15.26
N ILE A 94 -6.44 -4.03 -14.65
CA ILE A 94 -5.33 -3.38 -15.36
C ILE A 94 -4.27 -4.42 -15.69
N ARG A 95 -3.85 -5.21 -14.70
CA ARG A 95 -2.82 -6.25 -14.81
C ARG A 95 -1.52 -5.69 -15.38
N GLY A 96 -1.05 -4.57 -14.81
CA GLY A 96 0.20 -3.92 -15.21
C GLY A 96 1.38 -4.89 -15.22
N TYR A 97 1.48 -5.76 -14.20
CA TYR A 97 2.49 -6.82 -14.12
C TYR A 97 2.52 -7.78 -15.32
N GLU A 98 1.46 -7.88 -16.13
CA GLU A 98 1.46 -8.69 -17.36
C GLU A 98 1.48 -7.87 -18.64
N ARG A 99 0.91 -6.66 -18.60
CA ARG A 99 0.61 -5.88 -19.80
C ARG A 99 1.55 -4.70 -20.01
N ASP A 100 2.24 -4.29 -18.95
CA ASP A 100 3.21 -3.21 -19.00
C ASP A 100 4.63 -3.77 -18.91
N PRO A 101 5.40 -3.79 -20.01
CA PRO A 101 6.78 -4.24 -19.98
C PRO A 101 7.68 -3.33 -19.10
N GLY A 102 7.27 -2.09 -18.85
CA GLY A 102 7.98 -1.14 -18.00
C GLY A 102 7.83 -1.40 -16.51
N TYR A 103 6.86 -2.23 -16.09
CA TYR A 103 6.50 -2.47 -14.69
C TYR A 103 7.72 -2.86 -13.83
N TYR A 104 8.52 -3.82 -14.31
CA TYR A 104 9.66 -4.37 -13.57
C TYR A 104 10.88 -3.44 -13.56
N SER A 105 11.16 -2.79 -14.70
CA SER A 105 12.24 -1.80 -14.77
C SER A 105 11.91 -0.53 -13.99
N GLY A 106 10.62 -0.19 -13.90
CA GLY A 106 10.12 0.95 -13.16
C GLY A 106 10.42 0.84 -11.68
N GLU A 107 10.18 -0.33 -11.07
CA GLU A 107 10.52 -0.59 -9.65
C GLU A 107 11.99 -0.25 -9.34
N CYS A 108 12.92 -0.73 -10.18
CA CYS A 108 14.34 -0.48 -9.98
C CYS A 108 14.70 0.99 -10.15
N LEU A 109 14.13 1.65 -11.18
CA LEU A 109 14.42 3.04 -11.49
C LEU A 109 13.89 3.99 -10.41
N GLU A 110 12.63 3.81 -10.01
CA GLU A 110 11.97 4.63 -8.99
C GLU A 110 12.61 4.45 -7.62
N GLY A 111 12.99 3.23 -7.24
CA GLY A 111 13.70 2.96 -5.98
C GLY A 111 14.99 3.77 -5.85
N ILE A 112 15.82 3.78 -6.89
CA ILE A 112 17.06 4.57 -6.90
C ILE A 112 16.75 6.07 -6.99
N PHE A 113 15.81 6.45 -7.86
CA PHE A 113 15.44 7.84 -8.08
C PHE A 113 14.95 8.52 -6.80
N ALA A 114 14.10 7.84 -6.02
CA ALA A 114 13.57 8.34 -4.76
C ALA A 114 14.69 8.65 -3.75
N LEU A 115 15.70 7.78 -3.64
CA LEU A 115 16.83 7.96 -2.71
C LEU A 115 17.77 9.09 -3.16
N VAL A 116 17.97 9.27 -4.46
CA VAL A 116 18.91 10.28 -4.99
C VAL A 116 18.29 11.68 -4.99
N VAL A 117 17.05 11.82 -5.46
CA VAL A 117 16.45 13.12 -5.75
C VAL A 117 15.80 13.75 -4.52
N ARG A 118 15.33 12.96 -3.56
CA ARG A 118 14.62 13.49 -2.38
C ARG A 118 15.59 13.86 -1.27
N ASP A 119 15.44 15.07 -0.75
CA ASP A 119 16.29 15.61 0.31
C ASP A 119 15.70 15.32 1.70
N PHE A 120 15.75 14.05 2.14
CA PHE A 120 15.24 13.61 3.45
C PHE A 120 16.35 13.27 4.47
N ALA A 121 17.59 13.12 4.01
CA ALA A 121 18.76 12.82 4.85
C ALA A 121 20.07 13.20 4.10
N PRO A 122 21.24 13.26 4.76
CA PRO A 122 22.52 13.40 4.06
C PRO A 122 22.73 12.30 3.01
N LEU A 123 23.31 12.65 1.85
CA LEU A 123 23.46 11.70 0.73
C LEU A 123 24.12 10.36 1.11
N PRO A 124 25.20 10.32 1.93
CA PRO A 124 25.80 9.04 2.33
C PRO A 124 24.90 8.15 3.18
N GLU A 125 23.84 8.70 3.79
CA GLU A 125 22.84 7.93 4.53
C GLU A 125 21.75 7.38 3.60
N ARG A 126 21.41 8.11 2.54
CA ARG A 126 20.42 7.69 1.54
C ARG A 126 20.92 6.59 0.60
N LEU A 127 22.24 6.47 0.43
CA LEU A 127 22.88 5.52 -0.49
C LEU A 127 23.59 4.35 0.24
N ARG A 128 23.15 4.01 1.45
CA ARG A 128 23.76 2.93 2.25
C ARG A 128 23.42 1.54 1.72
#